data_AF-A0AA36M7D1-F1
#
_entry.id   AF-A0AA36M7D1-F1
#
_cell.length_a   1.000
_cell.length_b   1.000
_cell.length_c   1.000
_cell.angle_alpha   90.00
_cell.angle_beta   90.00
_cell.angle_gamma   90.00
#
_symmetry.space_group_name_H-M   'P 1'
#
loop_
_entity.id
_entity.type
_entity.pdbx_description
1 polymer ?
#
loop_
_entity_poly.entity_id
_entity_poly.type
_entity_poly.pdbx_seq_one_letter_code
_entity_poly.pdbx_strand_id
1 'polypeptide(L)'
;MTHSICLVCGVRIRTDFTTRTSTNKVYNAILLAALKMYTTISQETLTVCFMSFTAKKYICSSHYMSAAQYLLAEVIVGGGKLSKTAENVSYLNNGEIPPQVLNSLNEAISSFADHITVKASDVSRFINNNMKKYFGDVDWNVPLSAIDAPEEKYLPVFEDNNRAVDDTPCESPFIKFEDPDPQGEASSSCFVSGDHEVILAGSKGKEHLQKTDSALLDKLYLVQGRKLLELFHISRRIGNETETMARTMDLSWFLCLS
;
A
#
# COMPACT_ATOMS: atom_id res chain seq x y z
N MET A 1 24.41 20.05 -7.08
CA MET A 1 23.06 19.48 -7.01
C MET A 1 22.75 19.14 -5.55
N THR A 2 21.60 19.56 -5.03
CA THR A 2 21.18 19.22 -3.67
C THR A 2 20.68 17.79 -3.62
N HIS A 3 21.11 17.05 -2.60
CA HIS A 3 20.68 15.68 -2.35
C HIS A 3 20.00 15.61 -0.99
N SER A 4 19.01 14.73 -0.88
CA SER A 4 18.29 14.41 0.34
C SER A 4 18.34 12.91 0.59
N ILE A 5 18.30 12.51 1.86
CA ILE A 5 18.19 11.09 2.25
C ILE A 5 16.71 10.75 2.32
N CYS A 6 16.30 9.67 1.65
CA CYS A 6 14.95 9.15 1.77
C CYS A 6 14.75 8.53 3.16
N LEU A 7 13.71 8.97 3.88
CA LEU A 7 13.38 8.47 5.20
C LEU A 7 13.11 6.95 5.25
N VAL A 8 12.58 6.39 4.16
CA VAL A 8 12.15 4.98 4.09
C VAL A 8 13.29 4.03 3.68
N CYS A 9 14.03 4.34 2.61
CA CYS A 9 15.12 3.46 2.14
C CYS A 9 16.52 3.89 2.56
N GLY A 10 16.70 5.07 3.16
CA GLY A 10 18.01 5.60 3.52
C GLY A 10 18.89 6.01 2.32
N VAL A 11 18.43 5.85 1.09
CA VAL A 11 19.20 6.18 -0.11
C VAL A 11 19.27 7.69 -0.30
N ARG A 12 20.45 8.17 -0.70
CA ARG A 12 20.70 9.56 -1.10
C ARG A 12 20.18 9.78 -2.51
N ILE A 13 19.27 10.74 -2.67
CA ILE A 13 18.56 10.97 -3.92
C ILE A 13 18.57 12.47 -4.20
N ARG A 14 18.68 12.83 -5.47
CA ARG A 14 18.58 14.24 -5.88
C ARG A 14 17.22 14.80 -5.50
N THR A 15 17.19 16.06 -5.06
CA THR A 15 15.98 16.68 -4.49
C THR A 15 14.78 16.69 -5.45
N ASP A 16 15.01 16.71 -6.77
CA ASP A 16 13.98 16.64 -7.81
C ASP A 16 13.22 15.30 -7.86
N PHE A 17 13.83 14.22 -7.38
CA PHE A 17 13.19 12.89 -7.26
C PHE A 17 12.74 12.58 -5.83
N THR A 18 12.62 13.61 -5.00
CA THR A 18 12.11 13.48 -3.64
C THR A 18 10.87 14.34 -3.44
N THR A 19 10.01 13.89 -2.54
CA THR A 19 8.84 14.62 -2.08
C THR A 19 8.97 14.83 -0.58
N ARG A 20 8.77 16.07 -0.16
CA ARG A 20 8.73 16.42 1.25
C ARG A 20 7.48 15.82 1.87
N THR A 21 7.62 15.26 3.07
CA THR A 21 6.52 14.63 3.79
C THR A 21 5.43 15.65 4.08
N SER A 22 4.16 15.23 4.01
CA SER A 22 3.03 16.11 4.27
C SER A 22 2.96 16.47 5.75
N THR A 23 2.40 17.63 6.09
CA THR A 23 1.99 17.91 7.47
C THR A 23 0.73 17.14 7.86
N ASN A 24 0.00 16.61 6.88
CA ASN A 24 -1.16 15.76 7.11
C ASN A 24 -0.72 14.34 7.50
N LYS A 25 -0.90 14.00 8.78
CA LYS A 25 -0.56 12.68 9.35
C LYS A 25 -1.31 11.53 8.67
N VAL A 26 -2.57 11.74 8.26
CA VAL A 26 -3.38 10.72 7.56
C VAL A 26 -2.74 10.34 6.22
N TYR A 27 -2.30 11.34 5.45
CA TYR A 27 -1.65 11.09 4.16
C TYR A 27 -0.36 10.29 4.30
N ASN A 28 0.42 10.61 5.33
CA ASN A 28 1.65 9.92 5.64
C ASN A 28 1.42 8.49 6.18
N ALA A 29 0.36 8.29 6.98
CA ALA A 29 -0.04 6.97 7.46
C ALA A 29 -0.48 6.07 6.30
N ILE A 30 -1.27 6.59 5.34
CA ILE A 30 -1.66 5.87 4.12
C ILE A 30 -0.42 5.42 3.34
N LEU A 31 0.55 6.31 3.15
CA LEU A 31 1.81 5.98 2.46
C LEU A 31 2.54 4.82 3.13
N LEU A 32 2.79 4.92 4.44
CA LEU A 32 3.53 3.90 5.18
C LEU A 32 2.79 2.57 5.25
N ALA A 33 1.47 2.60 5.44
CA ALA A 33 0.66 1.39 5.48
C ALA A 33 0.60 0.70 4.11
N ALA A 34 0.43 1.45 3.02
CA ALA A 34 0.50 0.89 1.68
C ALA A 34 1.87 0.25 1.39
N LEU A 35 2.96 0.91 1.80
CA LEU A 35 4.31 0.34 1.67
C LEU A 35 4.49 -0.91 2.54
N LYS A 36 3.95 -0.95 3.76
CA LYS A 36 3.95 -2.15 4.62
C LYS A 36 3.20 -3.32 3.97
N MET A 37 2.08 -3.05 3.32
CA MET A 37 1.28 -4.08 2.66
C MET A 37 1.94 -4.59 1.37
N TYR A 38 2.70 -3.72 0.70
CA TYR A 38 3.40 -3.99 -0.55
C TYR A 38 4.79 -4.62 -0.37
N THR A 39 5.50 -4.29 0.72
CA THR A 39 6.92 -4.65 0.94
C THR A 39 7.16 -5.20 2.34
N THR A 40 8.34 -5.78 2.56
CA THR A 40 8.77 -6.30 3.86
C THR A 40 9.46 -5.23 4.72
N ILE A 41 8.82 -4.07 4.90
CA ILE A 41 9.34 -3.06 5.85
C ILE A 41 8.98 -3.50 7.27
N SER A 42 9.98 -3.50 8.16
CA SER A 42 9.78 -3.86 9.56
C SER A 42 8.85 -2.88 10.28
N GLN A 43 8.13 -3.37 11.28
CA GLN A 43 7.24 -2.56 12.11
C GLN A 43 7.98 -1.40 12.78
N GLU A 44 9.17 -1.68 13.31
CA GLU A 44 10.02 -0.69 13.98
C GLU A 44 10.39 0.46 13.04
N THR A 45 10.79 0.13 11.80
CA THR A 45 11.10 1.14 10.78
C THR A 45 9.90 2.04 10.48
N LEU A 46 8.69 1.47 10.41
CA LEU A 46 7.47 2.25 10.15
C LEU A 46 7.15 3.21 11.30
N THR A 47 7.26 2.75 12.54
CA THR A 47 7.03 3.59 13.73
C THR A 47 8.01 4.77 13.75
N VAL A 48 9.30 4.51 13.52
CA VAL A 48 10.34 5.55 13.48
C VAL A 48 10.09 6.54 12.33
N CYS A 49 9.74 6.03 11.14
CA CYS A 49 9.37 6.88 10.00
C CYS A 49 8.18 7.77 10.33
N PHE A 50 7.14 7.20 10.94
CA PHE A 50 5.91 7.90 11.26
C PHE A 50 6.13 9.03 12.27
N MET A 51 6.88 8.76 13.35
CA MET A 51 7.24 9.77 14.34
C MET A 51 8.12 10.89 13.76
N SER A 52 8.96 10.56 12.76
CA SER A 52 9.86 11.52 12.10
C SER A 52 9.16 12.51 11.16
N PHE A 53 7.88 12.33 10.83
CA PHE A 53 7.19 13.20 9.87
C PHE A 53 6.97 14.64 10.34
N THR A 54 7.06 14.90 11.65
CA THR A 54 7.01 16.27 12.21
C THR A 54 8.15 17.16 11.71
N ALA A 55 9.30 16.57 11.37
CA ALA A 55 10.51 17.28 10.94
C ALA A 55 10.57 17.57 9.43
N LYS A 56 9.46 17.38 8.68
CA LYS A 56 9.35 17.62 7.23
C LYS A 56 10.48 16.97 6.42
N LYS A 57 10.65 15.66 6.59
CA LYS A 57 11.66 14.82 5.94
C LYS A 57 11.36 14.61 4.45
N TYR A 58 12.24 13.91 3.74
CA TYR A 58 12.11 13.59 2.32
C TYR A 58 11.85 12.10 2.11
N ILE A 59 10.99 11.78 1.15
CA ILE A 59 10.77 10.42 0.66
C ILE A 59 10.96 10.43 -0.85
N CYS A 60 11.57 9.40 -1.41
CA CYS A 60 11.73 9.29 -2.86
C CYS A 60 10.39 9.14 -3.59
N SER A 61 10.35 9.63 -4.82
CA SER A 61 9.17 9.51 -5.68
C SER A 61 8.78 8.05 -5.92
N SER A 62 9.75 7.11 -5.96
CA SER A 62 9.46 5.69 -6.18
C SER A 62 8.63 5.05 -5.06
N HIS A 63 8.81 5.44 -3.80
CA HIS A 63 7.95 4.96 -2.70
C HIS A 63 6.52 5.51 -2.81
N TYR A 64 6.35 6.78 -3.19
CA TYR A 64 5.03 7.35 -3.44
C TYR A 64 4.32 6.64 -4.61
N MET A 65 5.04 6.39 -5.69
CA MET A 65 4.54 5.64 -6.84
C MET A 65 4.14 4.23 -6.42
N SER A 66 5.04 3.47 -5.80
CA SER A 66 4.79 2.08 -5.37
C SER A 66 3.55 1.98 -4.47
N ALA A 67 3.41 2.88 -3.50
CA ALA A 67 2.25 2.92 -2.62
C ALA A 67 0.95 3.22 -3.39
N ALA A 68 0.96 4.21 -4.29
CA ALA A 68 -0.23 4.56 -5.08
C ALA A 68 -0.62 3.44 -6.05
N GLN A 69 0.37 2.79 -6.69
CA GLN A 69 0.17 1.67 -7.60
C GLN A 69 -0.42 0.47 -6.88
N TYR A 70 0.14 0.13 -5.72
CA TYR A 70 -0.38 -0.95 -4.87
C TYR A 70 -1.85 -0.71 -4.51
N LEU A 71 -2.17 0.47 -3.96
CA LEU A 71 -3.55 0.78 -3.58
C LEU A 71 -4.51 0.79 -4.76
N LEU A 72 -4.08 1.32 -5.91
CA LEU A 72 -4.89 1.30 -7.12
C LEU A 72 -5.15 -0.13 -7.60
N ALA A 73 -4.15 -1.01 -7.56
CA ALA A 73 -4.30 -2.42 -7.92
C ALA A 73 -5.29 -3.14 -6.98
N GLU A 74 -5.18 -2.93 -5.67
CA GLU A 74 -6.10 -3.50 -4.68
C GLU A 74 -7.55 -3.02 -4.89
N VAL A 75 -7.73 -1.74 -5.22
CA VAL A 75 -9.05 -1.19 -5.56
C VAL A 75 -9.64 -1.87 -6.81
N ILE A 76 -8.84 -2.03 -7.88
CA ILE A 76 -9.28 -2.68 -9.11
C ILE A 76 -9.61 -4.15 -8.87
N VAL A 77 -8.77 -4.87 -8.09
CA VAL A 77 -9.01 -6.27 -7.72
C VAL A 77 -10.28 -6.43 -6.89
N GLY A 78 -10.58 -5.45 -6.01
CA GLY A 78 -11.83 -5.40 -5.25
C GLY A 78 -13.05 -4.91 -6.05
N GLY A 79 -12.93 -4.71 -7.37
CA GLY A 79 -14.02 -4.37 -8.26
C GLY A 79 -14.26 -2.87 -8.46
N GLY A 80 -13.43 -2.01 -7.87
CA GLY A 80 -13.47 -0.57 -8.08
C GLY A 80 -13.05 -0.17 -9.50
N LYS A 81 -13.59 0.96 -9.98
CA LYS A 81 -13.36 1.46 -11.35
C LYS A 81 -12.80 2.87 -11.37
N LEU A 82 -11.93 3.14 -12.34
CA LEU A 82 -11.50 4.50 -12.66
C LEU A 82 -12.56 5.20 -13.52
N SER A 83 -12.86 6.44 -13.15
CA SER A 83 -13.68 7.36 -13.94
C SER A 83 -12.78 8.29 -14.74
N LYS A 84 -13.34 8.95 -15.76
CA LYS A 84 -12.62 9.90 -16.60
C LYS A 84 -13.31 11.26 -16.56
N THR A 85 -12.52 12.33 -16.46
CA THR A 85 -13.02 13.70 -16.60
C THR A 85 -13.30 14.01 -18.08
N ALA A 86 -13.90 15.17 -18.37
CA ALA A 86 -14.08 15.67 -19.73
C ALA A 86 -12.75 15.83 -20.50
N GLU A 87 -11.65 16.06 -19.77
CA GLU A 87 -10.28 16.17 -20.30
C GLU A 87 -9.60 14.79 -20.47
N ASN A 88 -10.35 13.69 -20.36
CA ASN A 88 -9.84 12.32 -20.41
C ASN A 88 -8.80 11.99 -19.32
N VAL A 89 -8.78 12.76 -18.22
CA VAL A 89 -7.94 12.48 -17.05
C VAL A 89 -8.62 11.41 -16.21
N SER A 90 -7.91 10.32 -15.94
CA SER A 90 -8.43 9.22 -15.10
C SER A 90 -8.35 9.58 -13.62
N TYR A 91 -9.40 9.28 -12.88
CA TYR A 91 -9.49 9.54 -11.44
C TYR A 91 -10.34 8.47 -10.74
N LEU A 92 -10.14 8.34 -9.44
CA LEU A 92 -10.83 7.38 -8.59
C LEU A 92 -11.86 8.08 -7.69
N ASN A 93 -13.10 7.62 -7.72
CA ASN A 93 -14.17 8.12 -6.85
C ASN A 93 -14.10 7.46 -5.47
N ASN A 94 -14.61 8.16 -4.44
CA ASN A 94 -14.65 7.62 -3.07
C ASN A 94 -15.49 6.35 -2.96
N GLY A 95 -16.60 6.27 -3.70
CA GLY A 95 -17.49 5.10 -3.70
C GLY A 95 -16.91 3.86 -4.38
N GLU A 96 -15.79 4.02 -5.09
CA GLU A 96 -15.09 2.93 -5.78
C GLU A 96 -14.05 2.27 -4.89
N ILE A 97 -13.84 2.75 -3.66
CA ILE A 97 -12.90 2.15 -2.71
C ILE A 97 -13.58 0.97 -2.01
N PRO A 98 -13.13 -0.27 -2.21
CA PRO A 98 -13.73 -1.43 -1.56
C PRO A 98 -13.52 -1.37 -0.04
N PRO A 99 -14.52 -1.73 0.78
CA PRO A 99 -14.39 -1.74 2.24
C PRO A 99 -13.23 -2.60 2.74
N GLN A 100 -12.90 -3.68 2.04
CA GLN A 100 -11.80 -4.59 2.39
C GLN A 100 -10.45 -3.87 2.34
N VAL A 101 -10.20 -3.06 1.30
CA VAL A 101 -8.98 -2.26 1.17
C VAL A 101 -8.87 -1.27 2.33
N LEU A 102 -9.99 -0.63 2.69
CA LEU A 102 -10.03 0.32 3.79
C LEU A 102 -9.78 -0.35 5.15
N ASN A 103 -10.34 -1.54 5.37
CA ASN A 103 -10.15 -2.31 6.59
C ASN A 103 -8.70 -2.75 6.75
N SER A 104 -8.10 -3.35 5.71
CA SER A 104 -6.71 -3.78 5.73
C SER A 104 -5.74 -2.61 5.91
N LEU A 105 -6.04 -1.45 5.31
CA LEU A 105 -5.23 -0.25 5.48
C LEU A 105 -5.31 0.28 6.91
N ASN A 106 -6.52 0.36 7.49
CA ASN A 106 -6.70 0.80 8.87
C ASN A 106 -6.05 -0.17 9.87
N GLU A 107 -6.16 -1.48 9.66
CA GLU A 107 -5.48 -2.50 10.46
C GLU A 107 -3.95 -2.31 10.40
N ALA A 108 -3.40 -2.09 9.21
CA ALA A 108 -1.99 -1.80 9.05
C ALA A 108 -1.57 -0.51 9.78
N ILE A 109 -2.39 0.55 9.73
CA ILE A 109 -2.12 1.83 10.40
C ILE A 109 -2.18 1.70 11.91
N SER A 110 -3.18 0.99 12.46
CA SER A 110 -3.34 0.78 13.90
C SER A 110 -2.14 0.09 14.55
N SER A 111 -1.28 -0.56 13.77
CA SER A 111 -0.06 -1.17 14.29
C SER A 111 1.04 -0.14 14.63
N PHE A 112 1.08 1.03 13.98
CA PHE A 112 2.18 2.02 14.14
C PHE A 112 1.72 3.46 14.40
N ALA A 113 0.43 3.76 14.27
CA ALA A 113 -0.12 5.09 14.47
C ALA A 113 -1.48 4.99 15.18
N ASP A 114 -1.43 5.12 16.51
CA ASP A 114 -2.63 5.14 17.33
C ASP A 114 -3.52 6.33 16.94
N HIS A 115 -4.83 6.12 17.01
CA HIS A 115 -5.87 7.14 16.77
C HIS A 115 -6.00 7.68 15.34
N ILE A 116 -5.32 7.09 14.35
CA ILE A 116 -5.53 7.47 12.95
C ILE A 116 -6.50 6.50 12.30
N THR A 117 -7.63 7.03 11.86
CA THR A 117 -8.59 6.32 11.01
C THR A 117 -8.65 6.96 9.64
N VAL A 118 -8.44 6.14 8.61
CA VAL A 118 -8.51 6.52 7.22
C VAL A 118 -9.91 6.30 6.69
N LYS A 119 -10.40 7.26 5.90
CA LYS A 119 -11.66 7.15 5.14
C LYS A 119 -11.38 6.93 3.66
N ALA A 120 -12.38 6.44 2.93
CA ALA A 120 -12.31 6.27 1.47
C ALA A 120 -11.91 7.57 0.74
N SER A 121 -12.35 8.74 1.24
CA SER A 121 -12.00 10.05 0.69
C SER A 121 -10.51 10.41 0.84
N ASP A 122 -9.83 9.86 1.84
CA ASP A 122 -8.41 10.10 2.05
C ASP A 122 -7.58 9.22 1.11
N VAL A 123 -8.01 7.96 0.92
CA VAL A 123 -7.39 7.01 -0.01
C VAL A 123 -7.54 7.47 -1.46
N SER A 124 -8.76 7.84 -1.88
CA SER A 124 -9.00 8.35 -3.24
C SER A 124 -8.17 9.60 -3.52
N ARG A 125 -8.09 10.53 -2.55
CA ARG A 125 -7.25 11.74 -2.65
C ARG A 125 -5.77 11.39 -2.75
N PHE A 126 -5.29 10.43 -1.94
CA PHE A 126 -3.92 9.95 -2.02
C PHE A 126 -3.60 9.38 -3.41
N ILE A 127 -4.42 8.47 -3.91
CA ILE A 127 -4.24 7.86 -5.23
C ILE A 127 -4.30 8.93 -6.32
N ASN A 128 -5.33 9.76 -6.35
CA ASN A 128 -5.52 10.78 -7.39
C ASN A 128 -4.39 11.82 -7.41
N ASN A 129 -3.91 12.26 -6.24
CA ASN A 129 -2.80 13.20 -6.17
C ASN A 129 -1.50 12.60 -6.73
N ASN A 130 -1.20 11.34 -6.39
CA ASN A 130 -0.04 10.65 -6.91
C ASN A 130 -0.19 10.32 -8.39
N MET A 131 -1.40 9.92 -8.83
CA MET A 131 -1.77 9.74 -10.25
C MET A 131 -1.49 11.00 -11.06
N LYS A 132 -2.04 12.13 -10.64
CA LYS A 132 -1.81 13.41 -11.30
C LYS A 132 -0.33 13.79 -11.34
N LYS A 133 0.41 13.51 -10.26
CA LYS A 133 1.81 13.92 -10.12
C LYS A 133 2.79 13.06 -10.92
N TYR A 134 2.58 11.75 -10.95
CA TYR A 134 3.57 10.81 -11.49
C TYR A 134 3.10 10.05 -12.74
N PHE A 135 1.84 10.19 -13.13
CA PHE A 135 1.23 9.40 -14.23
C PHE A 135 0.64 10.29 -15.33
N GLY A 136 0.82 11.61 -15.23
CA GLY A 136 0.22 12.59 -16.14
C GLY A 136 0.99 12.83 -17.44
N ASP A 137 2.28 12.47 -17.52
CA ASP A 137 3.16 12.97 -18.59
C ASP A 137 3.76 11.90 -19.50
N VAL A 138 4.36 10.83 -18.99
CA VAL A 138 5.06 9.82 -19.82
C VAL A 138 5.07 8.49 -19.07
N ASP A 139 5.16 7.39 -19.80
CA ASP A 139 5.26 6.00 -19.35
C ASP A 139 5.89 5.80 -17.96
N TRP A 140 5.36 4.83 -17.21
CA TRP A 140 5.58 4.48 -15.78
C TRP A 140 7.04 4.29 -15.30
N ASN A 141 8.04 4.69 -16.06
CA ASN A 141 9.44 4.44 -15.83
C ASN A 141 10.05 5.57 -14.99
N VAL A 142 10.39 5.28 -13.73
CA VAL A 142 11.36 6.10 -13.00
C VAL A 142 12.69 6.00 -13.77
N PRO A 143 13.27 7.11 -14.24
CA PRO A 143 14.55 7.05 -14.93
C PRO A 143 15.58 6.40 -14.01
N LEU A 144 16.17 5.28 -14.44
CA LEU A 144 17.26 4.62 -13.70
C LEU A 144 18.43 5.59 -13.41
N SER A 145 18.56 6.64 -14.21
CA SER A 145 19.52 7.74 -14.02
C SER A 145 19.25 8.62 -12.78
N ALA A 146 18.11 8.46 -12.10
CA ALA A 146 17.79 9.18 -10.87
C ALA A 146 18.37 8.52 -9.61
N ILE A 147 18.84 7.28 -9.72
CA ILE A 147 19.43 6.52 -8.62
C ILE A 147 20.95 6.55 -8.84
N ASP A 148 21.65 7.36 -8.04
CA ASP A 148 23.10 7.21 -7.94
C ASP A 148 23.38 5.77 -7.48
N ALA A 149 24.32 5.08 -8.14
CA ALA A 149 24.66 3.70 -7.82
C ALA A 149 24.83 3.57 -6.29
N PRO A 150 24.26 2.55 -5.65
CA PRO A 150 24.28 2.43 -4.20
C PRO A 150 25.73 2.33 -3.72
N GLU A 151 26.31 3.48 -3.32
CA GLU A 151 27.48 3.49 -2.44
C GLU A 151 27.06 2.72 -1.17
N GLU A 152 27.93 1.81 -0.75
CA GLU A 152 27.79 0.90 0.38
C GLU A 152 26.82 1.42 1.47
N LYS A 153 25.80 0.61 1.77
CA LYS A 153 24.70 0.88 2.69
C LYS A 153 25.17 1.62 3.95
N TYR A 154 24.96 2.94 3.97
CA TYR A 154 24.88 3.68 5.21
C TYR A 154 23.61 3.21 5.94
N LEU A 155 23.78 2.38 6.97
CA LEU A 155 22.74 2.28 7.98
C LEU A 155 22.58 3.68 8.56
N PRO A 156 21.35 4.25 8.60
CA PRO A 156 21.13 5.51 9.26
C PRO A 156 21.48 5.31 10.73
N VAL A 157 22.68 5.75 11.13
CA VAL A 157 22.94 6.08 12.52
C VAL A 157 21.97 7.22 12.78
N PHE A 158 20.89 6.93 13.49
CA PHE A 158 20.06 7.98 14.09
C PHE A 158 20.96 8.65 15.12
N GLU A 159 21.77 9.60 14.66
CA GLU A 159 22.41 10.55 15.56
C GLU A 159 21.27 11.27 16.26
N ASP A 160 21.11 10.95 17.54
CA ASP A 160 20.32 11.71 18.51
C ASP A 160 20.80 13.16 18.47
N ASN A 161 20.32 13.91 17.49
CA ASN A 161 20.41 15.35 17.44
C ASN A 161 19.39 15.89 18.45
N ASN A 162 19.66 15.61 19.73
CA ASN A 162 19.22 16.41 20.86
C ASN A 162 19.85 17.80 20.72
N ARG A 163 19.36 18.57 19.74
CA ARG A 163 19.43 20.01 19.85
C ARG A 163 18.50 20.37 20.98
N ALA A 164 19.11 20.75 22.10
CA ALA A 164 18.44 21.39 23.22
C ALA A 164 17.44 22.40 22.64
N VAL A 165 16.16 22.06 22.77
CA VAL A 165 15.07 22.99 22.53
C VAL A 165 15.19 23.96 23.69
N ASP A 166 15.52 25.20 23.37
CA ASP A 166 15.56 26.31 24.31
C ASP A 166 14.19 26.38 25.01
N ASP A 167 14.20 26.15 26.32
CA ASP A 167 13.03 26.14 27.21
C ASP A 167 12.41 27.56 27.21
N THR A 168 11.59 27.85 26.22
CA THR A 168 10.70 29.01 26.23
C THR A 168 9.38 28.56 26.86
N PRO A 169 9.02 29.02 28.07
CA PRO A 169 7.78 28.63 28.72
C PRO A 169 6.58 29.09 27.87
N CYS A 170 5.89 28.12 27.28
CA CYS A 170 4.62 28.37 26.58
C CYS A 170 3.50 28.35 27.63
N GLU A 171 3.14 29.53 28.16
CA GLU A 171 1.93 29.69 28.95
C GLU A 171 0.72 29.33 28.09
N SER A 172 0.10 28.19 28.40
CA SER A 172 -1.20 27.78 27.84
C SER A 172 -2.28 27.89 28.92
N PRO A 173 -3.51 28.33 28.59
CA PRO A 173 -4.57 28.52 29.56
C PRO A 173 -5.12 27.18 30.06
N PHE A 174 -5.25 27.07 31.38
CA PHE A 174 -5.96 26.00 32.06
C PHE A 174 -7.43 25.95 31.57
N ILE A 175 -7.79 24.90 30.82
CA ILE A 175 -9.18 24.52 30.59
C ILE A 175 -9.49 23.37 31.56
N LYS A 176 -10.36 23.65 32.54
CA LYS A 176 -10.97 22.62 33.41
C LYS A 176 -11.88 21.76 32.56
N PHE A 177 -11.56 20.48 32.43
CA PHE A 177 -12.49 19.46 31.95
C PHE A 177 -13.23 18.89 33.18
N GLU A 178 -14.55 18.91 33.10
CA GLU A 178 -15.44 18.21 34.03
C GLU A 178 -15.62 16.77 33.54
N ASP A 179 -15.48 15.82 34.45
CA ASP A 179 -15.69 14.39 34.22
C ASP A 179 -17.18 14.07 34.00
N PRO A 180 -17.55 13.26 32.99
CA PRO A 180 -18.87 12.65 32.92
C PRO A 180 -18.91 11.29 33.63
N ASP A 181 -19.89 11.16 34.52
CA ASP A 181 -20.29 9.96 35.26
C ASP A 181 -20.64 8.76 34.36
N PRO A 182 -20.35 7.50 34.78
CA PRO A 182 -20.77 6.30 34.07
C PRO A 182 -22.11 5.76 34.58
N GLN A 183 -23.12 5.76 33.71
CA GLN A 183 -24.31 4.91 33.77
C GLN A 183 -24.38 4.19 32.41
N GLY A 184 -24.71 2.92 32.24
CA GLY A 184 -25.22 1.86 33.10
C GLY A 184 -25.57 0.70 32.14
N GLU A 185 -25.37 -0.52 32.63
CA GLU A 185 -26.02 -1.81 32.30
C GLU A 185 -26.86 -1.94 31.00
N ALA A 186 -26.57 -2.98 30.20
CA ALA A 186 -27.41 -4.19 30.17
C ALA A 186 -27.05 -5.15 29.03
N SER A 187 -27.13 -6.44 29.38
CA SER A 187 -27.11 -7.65 28.58
C SER A 187 -27.92 -7.63 27.28
N SER A 188 -27.47 -8.41 26.28
CA SER A 188 -28.36 -9.38 25.63
C SER A 188 -27.58 -10.42 24.82
N SER A 189 -27.71 -11.67 25.23
CA SER A 189 -27.27 -12.90 24.56
C SER A 189 -28.27 -13.31 23.48
N CYS A 190 -27.80 -13.79 22.32
CA CYS A 190 -28.54 -14.76 21.50
C CYS A 190 -27.53 -15.60 20.70
N PHE A 191 -27.34 -16.85 21.13
CA PHE A 191 -26.70 -17.91 20.33
C PHE A 191 -27.68 -18.38 19.26
N VAL A 192 -27.22 -18.51 18.01
CA VAL A 192 -27.89 -19.30 16.98
C VAL A 192 -26.82 -20.18 16.34
N SER A 193 -26.82 -21.46 16.70
CA SER A 193 -26.10 -22.51 15.97
C SER A 193 -26.96 -22.93 14.78
N GLY A 194 -26.40 -22.80 13.57
CA GLY A 194 -27.01 -23.28 12.35
C GLY A 194 -26.14 -24.37 11.75
N ASP A 195 -26.60 -25.61 11.85
CA ASP A 195 -26.00 -26.77 11.22
C ASP A 195 -26.21 -26.69 9.70
N HIS A 196 -25.14 -26.47 8.95
CA HIS A 196 -25.14 -26.58 7.49
C HIS A 196 -24.55 -27.93 7.08
N GLU A 197 -25.44 -28.85 6.74
CA GLU A 197 -25.15 -30.12 6.09
C GLU A 197 -24.67 -29.88 4.66
N VAL A 198 -23.37 -30.08 4.40
CA VAL A 198 -22.77 -29.99 3.06
C VAL A 198 -22.91 -31.34 2.37
N ILE A 199 -23.86 -31.43 1.43
CA ILE A 199 -24.00 -32.56 0.52
C ILE A 199 -22.89 -32.47 -0.54
N LEU A 200 -21.86 -33.29 -0.39
CA LEU A 200 -20.81 -33.49 -1.39
C LEU A 200 -21.34 -34.40 -2.52
N ALA A 201 -21.78 -33.79 -3.61
CA ALA A 201 -22.08 -34.51 -4.84
C ALA A 201 -20.77 -35.00 -5.49
N GLY A 202 -20.60 -36.32 -5.55
CA GLY A 202 -19.46 -36.96 -6.19
C GLY A 202 -19.49 -36.84 -7.71
N SER A 203 -18.52 -36.13 -8.29
CA SER A 203 -18.22 -36.17 -9.72
C SER A 203 -17.02 -37.11 -9.97
N LYS A 204 -17.32 -38.37 -10.27
CA LYS A 204 -16.36 -39.30 -10.89
C LYS A 204 -16.24 -38.97 -12.38
N GLY A 205 -15.30 -38.10 -12.72
CA GLY A 205 -14.81 -37.90 -14.08
C GLY A 205 -13.30 -38.01 -14.08
N LYS A 206 -12.74 -39.18 -14.41
CA LYS A 206 -11.30 -39.30 -14.69
C LYS A 206 -11.04 -38.67 -16.05
N GLU A 207 -10.80 -37.36 -16.08
CA GLU A 207 -10.31 -36.71 -17.28
C GLU A 207 -8.90 -37.24 -17.57
N HIS A 208 -8.78 -37.92 -18.69
CA HIS A 208 -7.53 -38.41 -19.21
C HIS A 208 -6.72 -37.21 -19.69
N LEU A 209 -5.82 -36.71 -18.82
CA LEU A 209 -4.87 -35.65 -19.16
C LEU A 209 -4.05 -36.11 -20.37
N GLN A 210 -4.28 -35.47 -21.51
CA GLN A 210 -3.47 -35.70 -22.70
C GLN A 210 -2.02 -35.34 -22.38
N LYS A 211 -1.11 -36.26 -22.72
CA LYS A 211 0.32 -36.12 -22.44
C LYS A 211 0.85 -34.91 -23.22
N THR A 212 1.23 -33.84 -22.52
CA THR A 212 1.81 -32.64 -23.14
C THR A 212 3.06 -33.03 -23.92
N ASP A 213 3.09 -32.67 -25.20
CA ASP A 213 4.24 -32.91 -26.08
C ASP A 213 5.45 -32.11 -25.58
N SER A 214 6.50 -32.82 -25.15
CA SER A 214 7.71 -32.22 -24.61
C SER A 214 8.45 -31.35 -25.63
N ALA A 215 8.27 -31.61 -26.94
CA ALA A 215 8.91 -30.82 -28.00
C ALA A 215 8.32 -29.41 -28.14
N LEU A 216 7.18 -29.12 -27.50
CA LEU A 216 6.62 -27.77 -27.44
C LEU A 216 7.34 -26.90 -26.40
N LEU A 217 7.96 -27.48 -25.37
CA LEU A 217 8.64 -26.71 -24.32
C LEU A 217 9.95 -26.06 -24.80
N ASP A 218 10.54 -26.56 -25.88
CA ASP A 218 11.76 -26.01 -26.50
C ASP A 218 11.48 -24.81 -27.42
N LYS A 219 10.22 -24.42 -27.61
CA LYS A 219 9.83 -23.29 -28.46
C LYS A 219 9.71 -22.01 -27.63
N LEU A 220 10.37 -20.96 -28.08
CA LEU A 220 10.17 -19.61 -27.56
C LEU A 220 8.79 -19.10 -27.99
N TYR A 221 7.87 -18.99 -27.03
CA TYR A 221 6.57 -18.38 -27.26
C TYR A 221 6.61 -16.91 -26.87
N LEU A 222 6.27 -16.05 -27.84
CA LEU A 222 5.96 -14.66 -27.56
C LEU A 222 4.52 -14.60 -27.06
N VAL A 223 4.34 -14.46 -25.75
CA VAL A 223 3.00 -14.39 -25.15
C VAL A 223 2.60 -12.93 -24.98
N GLN A 224 1.43 -12.55 -25.50
CA GLN A 224 0.86 -11.23 -25.25
C GLN A 224 0.55 -11.10 -23.75
N GLY A 225 1.21 -10.17 -23.06
CA GLY A 225 1.15 -10.04 -21.60
C GLY A 225 -0.27 -10.04 -21.03
N ARG A 226 -1.24 -9.42 -21.72
CA ARG A 226 -2.65 -9.43 -21.32
C ARG A 226 -3.28 -10.84 -21.29
N LYS A 227 -3.02 -11.68 -22.29
CA LYS A 227 -3.55 -13.06 -22.33
C LYS A 227 -2.89 -13.94 -21.27
N LEU A 228 -1.61 -13.70 -20.98
CA LEU A 228 -0.92 -14.39 -19.89
C LEU A 228 -1.59 -14.06 -18.55
N LEU A 229 -1.93 -12.80 -18.31
CA LEU A 229 -2.64 -12.36 -17.11
C LEU A 229 -4.04 -12.98 -16.97
N GLU A 230 -4.81 -13.11 -18.07
CA GLU A 230 -6.12 -13.77 -18.03
C GLU A 230 -6.05 -15.23 -17.53
N LEU A 231 -4.96 -15.96 -17.84
CA LEU A 231 -4.75 -17.32 -17.35
C LEU A 231 -4.53 -17.36 -15.83
N PHE A 232 -3.86 -16.37 -15.25
CA PHE A 232 -3.63 -16.30 -13.80
C PHE A 232 -4.83 -15.77 -13.01
N HIS A 233 -5.74 -15.02 -13.65
CA HIS A 233 -7.00 -14.61 -13.03
C HIS A 233 -7.96 -15.78 -12.80
N ILE A 234 -7.87 -16.85 -13.60
CA ILE A 234 -8.70 -18.06 -13.46
C ILE A 234 -8.34 -18.82 -12.18
N SER A 235 -7.07 -18.81 -11.76
CA SER A 235 -6.61 -19.56 -10.57
C SER A 235 -7.07 -18.97 -9.24
N ARG A 236 -7.54 -17.71 -9.18
CA ARG A 236 -8.01 -17.07 -7.93
C ARG A 236 -9.44 -17.41 -7.53
N ARG A 237 -10.23 -18.09 -8.37
CA ARG A 237 -11.64 -18.45 -8.05
C ARG A 237 -11.82 -19.84 -7.44
N ILE A 238 -10.78 -20.68 -7.37
CA ILE A 238 -10.89 -22.07 -6.89
C ILE A 238 -9.96 -22.29 -5.68
N GLY A 239 -10.07 -21.42 -4.66
CA GLY A 239 -9.17 -21.46 -3.51
C GLY A 239 -9.79 -20.88 -2.25
N ASN A 240 -11.01 -21.30 -1.93
CA ASN A 240 -11.46 -21.26 -0.54
C ASN A 240 -10.93 -22.53 0.11
N GLU A 241 -10.25 -22.38 1.25
CA GLU A 241 -9.68 -23.47 2.07
C GLU A 241 -8.31 -23.97 1.58
N THR A 242 -7.26 -23.18 1.78
CA THR A 242 -6.09 -23.53 2.63
C THR A 242 -4.93 -22.54 2.42
N GLU A 243 -4.45 -22.03 3.55
CA GLU A 243 -3.05 -21.70 3.86
C GLU A 243 -2.24 -20.70 3.00
N THR A 244 -2.06 -19.51 3.56
CA THR A 244 -0.81 -19.09 4.22
C THR A 244 0.54 -19.52 3.64
N MET A 245 0.79 -19.49 2.32
CA MET A 245 2.16 -19.64 1.80
C MET A 245 2.36 -19.17 0.35
N ALA A 246 2.19 -17.88 0.05
CA ALA A 246 2.73 -17.27 -1.17
C ALA A 246 2.73 -15.74 -1.13
N ARG A 247 3.68 -15.14 -0.41
CA ARG A 247 4.02 -13.72 -0.57
C ARG A 247 5.53 -13.56 -0.75
N THR A 248 6.00 -13.96 -1.92
CA THR A 248 7.26 -13.50 -2.52
C THR A 248 7.20 -13.86 -4.01
N MET A 249 6.58 -12.99 -4.82
CA MET A 249 6.84 -12.98 -6.26
C MET A 249 7.24 -11.56 -6.67
N ASP A 250 8.44 -11.52 -7.22
CA ASP A 250 9.22 -10.40 -7.71
C ASP A 250 8.45 -9.56 -8.74
N LEU A 251 8.47 -8.23 -8.55
CA LEU A 251 7.69 -7.24 -9.29
C LEU A 251 8.46 -6.58 -10.44
N SER A 252 9.53 -7.23 -10.91
CA SER A 252 10.18 -6.94 -12.18
C SER A 252 9.23 -7.04 -13.40
N TRP A 253 8.01 -7.55 -13.23
CA TRP A 253 7.02 -7.79 -14.29
C TRP A 253 6.18 -6.57 -14.74
N PHE A 254 6.12 -5.46 -13.99
CA PHE A 254 5.36 -4.28 -14.43
C PHE A 254 6.17 -3.34 -15.36
N LEU A 255 7.49 -3.55 -15.51
CA LEU A 255 8.37 -2.70 -16.33
C LEU A 255 8.66 -3.27 -17.74
N CYS A 256 8.05 -4.39 -18.14
CA CYS A 256 8.25 -5.02 -19.47
C CYS A 256 7.06 -4.85 -20.43
N LEU A 257 6.37 -3.71 -20.36
CA LEU A 257 5.37 -3.30 -21.36
C LEU A 257 5.75 -1.93 -21.96
N SER A 258 6.90 -1.91 -22.64
CA SER A 258 7.27 -0.91 -23.65
C SER A 258 7.97 -1.62 -24.79
#